data_AF-A0A2T7EP07-F1
#
_entry.id   AF-A0A2T7EP07-F1
#
_cell.length_a   1.000
_cell.length_b   1.000
_cell.length_c   1.000
_cell.angle_alpha   90.00
_cell.angle_beta   90.00
_cell.angle_gamma   90.00
#
_symmetry.space_group_name_H-M   'P 1'
#
loop_
_entity.id
_entity.type
_entity.pdbx_description
1 polymer ?
#
loop_
_entity_poly.entity_id
_entity_poly.type
_entity_poly.pdbx_seq_one_letter_code
_entity_poly.pdbx_strand_id
1 'polypeptide(L)' 'MILVAIVAALLEEYTAAVARAVERLLSAAAPRRILPRRVRFLVLRSLPFAAPPAAAPPPPPPHAVVLAG' A
#
# COMPACT_ATOMS: atom_id res chain seq x y z
N MET A 1 -36.87 15.88 11.94
CA MET A 1 -35.48 16.14 12.37
C MET A 1 -35.08 15.37 13.62
N ILE A 2 -35.99 15.10 14.56
CA ILE A 2 -35.70 14.32 15.78
C ILE A 2 -35.17 12.90 15.51
N LEU A 3 -35.69 12.21 14.48
CA LEU A 3 -35.23 10.87 14.10
C LEU A 3 -33.73 10.86 13.72
N VAL A 4 -33.28 11.89 13.02
CA VAL A 4 -31.87 12.02 12.60
C VAL A 4 -30.97 12.18 13.82
N ALA A 5 -31.39 12.98 14.81
CA ALA A 5 -30.65 13.15 16.06
C ALA A 5 -30.54 11.83 16.85
N ILE A 6 -31.62 11.04 16.87
CA ILE A 6 -31.62 9.72 17.53
C ILE A 6 -30.68 8.75 16.79
N VAL A 7 -30.75 8.69 15.46
CA VAL A 7 -29.88 7.83 14.65
C VAL A 7 -28.40 8.25 14.79
N ALA A 8 -28.11 9.55 14.83
CA ALA A 8 -26.75 10.05 15.04
C ALA A 8 -26.19 9.65 16.42
N ALA A 9 -26.98 9.81 17.48
CA ALA A 9 -26.58 9.40 18.83
C ALA A 9 -26.31 7.89 18.92
N LEU A 10 -27.15 7.06 18.28
CA LEU A 10 -26.93 5.62 18.20
C LEU A 10 -25.69 5.26 17.38
N LEU A 11 -25.43 5.99 16.28
CA LEU A 11 -24.25 5.78 15.45
C LEU A 11 -22.95 6.16 16.17
N GLU A 12 -22.94 7.23 16.96
CA GLU A 12 -21.78 7.61 17.77
C GLU A 12 -21.41 6.51 18.77
N GLU A 13 -22.40 5.97 19.49
CA GLU A 13 -22.16 4.90 20.46
C GLU A 13 -21.75 3.59 19.77
N TYR A 14 -22.39 3.25 18.64
CA TYR A 14 -22.05 2.09 17.85
C TYR A 14 -20.64 2.20 17.26
N THR A 15 -20.28 3.33 16.67
CA THR A 15 -18.96 3.54 16.07
C THR A 15 -17.86 3.52 17.13
N ALA A 16 -18.10 4.02 18.34
CA ALA A 16 -17.16 3.88 19.45
C ALA A 16 -16.94 2.41 19.85
N ALA A 17 -18.01 1.61 19.89
CA ALA A 17 -17.92 0.18 20.14
C ALA A 17 -17.17 -0.56 19.01
N VAL A 18 -17.48 -0.23 17.75
CA VAL A 18 -16.81 -0.79 16.56
C VAL A 18 -15.34 -0.41 16.55
N ALA A 19 -14.98 0.84 16.84
CA ALA A 19 -13.59 1.30 16.88
C ALA A 19 -12.79 0.51 17.91
N ARG A 20 -13.33 0.30 19.13
CA ARG A 20 -12.69 -0.52 20.16
C ARG A 20 -12.59 -2.00 19.76
N ALA A 21 -13.59 -2.54 19.09
CA ALA A 21 -13.57 -3.92 18.59
C ALA A 21 -12.51 -4.09 17.49
N VAL A 22 -12.42 -3.13 16.57
CA VAL A 22 -11.42 -3.07 15.51
C VAL A 22 -10.03 -2.87 16.09
N GLU A 23 -9.86 -2.01 17.09
CA GLU A 23 -8.59 -1.80 17.80
C GLU A 23 -8.13 -3.05 18.54
N ARG A 24 -9.05 -3.80 19.18
CA ARG A 24 -8.73 -5.09 19.80
C ARG A 24 -8.36 -6.14 18.77
N LEU A 25 -9.08 -6.20 17.65
CA LEU A 25 -8.79 -7.12 16.55
C LEU A 25 -7.43 -6.77 15.90
N LEU A 26 -7.18 -5.49 15.69
CA LEU A 26 -5.90 -4.96 15.23
C LEU A 26 -4.82 -5.28 16.24
N SER A 27 -4.99 -5.03 17.54
CA SER A 27 -3.99 -5.32 18.58
C SER A 27 -3.70 -6.80 18.72
N ALA A 28 -4.71 -7.66 18.60
CA ALA A 28 -4.55 -9.12 18.58
C ALA A 28 -3.85 -9.60 17.30
N ALA A 29 -4.08 -8.93 16.17
CA ALA A 29 -3.43 -9.23 14.89
C ALA A 29 -2.14 -8.43 14.62
N ALA A 30 -1.85 -7.41 15.45
CA ALA A 30 -0.88 -6.33 15.22
C ALA A 30 0.56 -6.82 15.18
N PRO A 31 0.97 -7.81 16.00
CA PRO A 31 2.34 -8.30 15.89
C PRO A 31 2.65 -8.89 14.51
N ARG A 32 1.64 -9.29 13.71
CA ARG A 32 1.83 -10.07 12.47
C ARG A 32 1.30 -9.41 11.20
N ARG A 33 0.32 -8.50 11.27
CA ARG A 33 -0.46 -8.04 10.09
C ARG A 33 -0.32 -6.58 9.67
N ILE A 34 0.14 -5.66 10.53
CA ILE A 34 0.09 -4.22 10.20
C ILE A 34 1.07 -3.85 9.08
N LEU A 35 2.19 -4.57 8.93
CA LEU A 35 2.97 -4.55 7.69
C LEU A 35 3.91 -5.76 7.65
N PRO A 36 3.46 -6.96 7.23
CA PRO A 36 4.41 -8.04 6.99
C PRO A 36 5.42 -7.49 5.99
N ARG A 37 6.73 -7.61 6.26
CA ARG A 37 7.81 -7.07 5.40
C ARG A 37 7.57 -7.31 3.91
N ARG A 38 6.85 -8.40 3.57
CA ARG A 38 6.37 -8.75 2.24
C ARG A 38 5.42 -7.73 1.60
N VAL A 39 4.41 -7.20 2.31
CA VAL A 39 3.52 -6.15 1.78
C VAL A 39 4.26 -4.83 1.62
N ARG A 40 5.12 -4.47 2.60
CA ARG A 40 5.99 -3.29 2.46
C ARG A 40 6.90 -3.41 1.25
N PHE A 41 7.48 -4.59 1.03
CA PHE A 41 8.32 -4.87 -0.12
C PHE A 41 7.53 -4.84 -1.43
N LEU A 42 6.30 -5.38 -1.47
CA LEU A 42 5.43 -5.34 -2.64
C LEU A 42 5.03 -3.90 -2.99
N VAL A 43 4.63 -3.09 -2.00
CA VAL A 43 4.30 -1.67 -2.19
C VAL A 43 5.52 -0.90 -2.67
N LEU A 44 6.69 -1.07 -2.03
CA LEU A 44 7.93 -0.42 -2.45
C LEU A 44 8.36 -0.84 -3.86
N ARG A 45 8.25 -2.12 -4.22
CA ARG A 45 8.54 -2.62 -5.58
C ARG A 45 7.58 -2.06 -6.63
N SER A 46 6.33 -1.83 -6.27
CA SER A 46 5.33 -1.24 -7.18
C SER A 46 5.46 0.27 -7.32
N LEU A 47 6.28 0.94 -6.51
CA LEU A 47 6.54 2.36 -6.69
C LEU A 47 7.38 2.55 -7.97
N PRO A 48 6.98 3.46 -8.87
CA PRO A 48 7.71 3.73 -10.12
C PRO A 48 9.14 4.26 -9.88
N PHE A 49 9.45 4.69 -8.66
CA PHE A 49 10.79 5.13 -8.23
C PHE A 49 11.73 3.98 -7.80
N ALA A 50 11.20 2.77 -7.54
CA ALA A 50 11.98 1.60 -7.16
C ALA A 50 12.17 0.61 -8.32
N ALA A 51 11.59 0.90 -9.48
CA ALA A 51 12.01 0.23 -10.70
C ALA A 51 13.52 0.47 -10.84
N PRO A 52 14.37 -0.57 -10.86
CA PRO A 52 15.76 -0.36 -11.26
C PRO A 52 15.71 0.38 -12.59
N PRO A 53 16.55 1.43 -12.80
CA PRO A 53 16.56 2.15 -14.06
C PRO A 53 16.57 1.11 -15.14
N ALA A 54 15.50 1.08 -15.95
CA ALA A 54 15.33 0.09 -17.01
C ALA A 54 16.69 -0.02 -17.68
N ALA A 55 17.32 -1.20 -17.52
CA ALA A 55 18.69 -1.40 -17.93
C ALA A 55 18.80 -0.82 -19.32
N ALA A 56 19.54 0.28 -19.45
CA ALA A 56 19.75 0.91 -20.73
C ALA A 56 20.19 -0.23 -21.66
N PRO A 57 19.60 -0.35 -22.87
CA PRO A 57 20.00 -1.40 -23.78
C PRO A 57 21.53 -1.37 -23.85
N PRO A 58 22.21 -2.54 -23.72
CA PRO A 58 23.66 -2.57 -23.72
C PRO A 58 24.16 -1.81 -24.94
N PRO A 59 25.23 -1.00 -24.79
CA PRO A 59 25.77 -0.24 -25.92
C PRO A 59 26.00 -1.19 -27.09
N PRO A 60 25.60 -0.81 -28.32
CA PRO A 60 25.76 -1.69 -29.47
C PRO A 60 27.23 -2.08 -29.61
N PRO A 61 27.53 -3.36 -29.93
CA PRO A 61 28.90 -3.81 -30.09
C PRO A 61 29.61 -2.96 -31.16
N PRO A 62 30.91 -2.66 -30.99
CA PRO A 62 31.66 -1.73 -31.84
C PRO A 62 31.66 -2.10 -33.34
N HIS A 63 31.30 -3.33 -33.69
CA HIS A 63 31.20 -3.79 -35.08
C HIS A 63 29.90 -3.35 -35.79
N ALA A 64 28.87 -2.94 -35.05
CA ALA A 64 27.60 -2.51 -35.62
C ALA A 64 27.65 -1.11 -36.25
N VAL A 65 28.62 -0.28 -35.84
CA VAL A 65 28.79 1.11 -36.35
C VAL A 65 29.47 1.13 -37.72
N VAL A 66 30.22 0.08 -38.07
CA VAL A 66 31.02 0.03 -39.31
C VAL A 66 30.18 -0.22 -40.57
N LEU A 67 28.96 -0.75 -40.42
CA LEU A 67 28.09 -1.07 -41.56
C LEU A 67 27.14 0.08 -41.98
N ALA A 68 27.24 1.24 -41.34
CA ALA A 68 26.41 2.41 -41.64
C ALA A 68 27.21 3.60 -42.21
N GLY A 69 28.40 3.34 -42.77
CA GLY A 69 29.22 4.32 -43.49
C GLY A 69 29.08 4.19 -45.00
#